data_AF-A0A7K4CW37-F1
#
_entry.id   AF-A0A7K4CW37-F1
#
_cell.length_a   1.000
_cell.length_b   1.000
_cell.length_c   1.000
_cell.angle_alpha   90.00
_cell.angle_beta   90.00
_cell.angle_gamma   90.00
#
_symmetry.space_group_name_H-M   'P 1'
#
loop_
_entity.id
_entity.type
_entity.pdbx_description
1 polymer ?
#
loop_
_entity_poly.entity_id
_entity_poly.type
_entity_poly.pdbx_seq_one_letter_code
_entity_poly.pdbx_strand_id
1 'polypeptide(L)'
;MLKFAKTGALPFLTQRPRDHPEHPPLVDLDAQSLIIGFNGANEMVQYHTGKGLHESNDAVRFALRVLVEMERIRKEYVKETGLTFAIARTPAESTASRFAVLDLMHYPAQAETVVKGDRANWKKKFMEEGRTGVPVYYTNGFMIEHGANVPLHKKIAIEEKCFPLLSGGNIMNVFLGEHTPDPEALYSLTEKISRTNVGYWSYTTDLTACKQCFQNMPGLHDTCYHCNSHDVEHYSRITGYYQAVSGWNSGKQQELKDRYRYQLEDVSKL
;
A
#
# COMPACT_ATOMS: atom_id res chain seq x y z
N MET A 1 6.43 -11.50 23.21
CA MET A 1 7.11 -12.53 22.39
C MET A 1 8.32 -13.13 23.11
N LEU A 2 9.35 -12.35 23.43
CA LEU A 2 10.59 -12.86 24.08
C LEU A 2 10.35 -13.69 25.35
N LYS A 3 9.40 -13.31 26.21
CA LYS A 3 9.02 -14.10 27.40
C LYS A 3 8.50 -15.49 27.03
N PHE A 4 7.66 -15.60 26.01
CA PHE A 4 7.15 -16.89 25.51
C PHE A 4 8.22 -17.73 24.80
N ALA A 5 9.18 -17.08 24.11
CA ALA A 5 10.33 -17.78 23.55
C ALA A 5 11.18 -18.43 24.64
N LYS A 6 11.44 -17.72 25.74
CA LYS A 6 12.20 -18.23 26.90
C LYS A 6 11.53 -19.41 27.60
N THR A 7 10.20 -19.50 27.57
CA THR A 7 9.46 -20.63 28.16
C THR A 7 9.33 -21.83 27.20
N GLY A 8 9.90 -21.77 26.00
CA GLY A 8 9.74 -22.82 24.98
C GLY A 8 8.34 -22.84 24.33
N ALA A 9 7.51 -21.82 24.57
CA ALA A 9 6.16 -21.74 24.02
C ALA A 9 6.13 -21.32 22.54
N LEU A 10 7.28 -20.97 21.97
CA LEU A 10 7.45 -20.61 20.55
C LEU A 10 8.44 -21.55 19.85
N PRO A 11 8.18 -22.87 19.83
CA PRO A 11 9.16 -23.86 19.41
C PRO A 11 9.64 -23.64 17.97
N PHE A 12 8.78 -23.20 17.05
CA PHE A 12 9.19 -22.90 15.67
C PHE A 12 10.19 -21.74 15.54
N LEU A 13 10.20 -20.80 16.49
CA LEU A 13 11.13 -19.67 16.48
C LEU A 13 12.43 -19.99 17.21
N THR A 14 12.40 -20.93 18.16
CA THR A 14 13.53 -21.22 19.07
C THR A 14 14.21 -22.56 18.78
N GLN A 15 13.66 -23.36 17.88
CA GLN A 15 14.25 -24.63 17.44
C GLN A 15 15.60 -24.39 16.77
N ARG A 16 16.53 -25.31 17.04
CA ARG A 16 17.84 -25.39 16.40
C ARG A 16 17.89 -26.58 15.44
N PRO A 17 18.74 -26.55 14.42
CA PRO A 17 18.97 -27.71 13.56
C PRO A 17 19.35 -28.94 14.40
N ARG A 18 18.73 -30.09 14.12
CA ARG A 18 19.00 -31.34 14.88
C ARG A 18 20.41 -31.86 14.64
N ASP A 19 20.87 -31.78 13.40
CA ASP A 19 22.17 -32.31 12.97
C ASP A 19 23.33 -31.36 13.32
N HIS A 20 23.00 -30.09 13.62
CA HIS A 20 23.95 -29.03 13.97
C HIS A 20 23.44 -28.16 15.14
N PRO A 21 23.37 -28.69 16.38
CA PRO A 21 22.83 -27.97 17.53
C PRO A 21 23.62 -26.71 17.92
N GLU A 22 24.88 -26.61 17.48
CA GLU A 22 25.75 -25.45 17.64
C GLU A 22 25.26 -24.22 16.86
N HIS A 23 24.55 -24.43 15.75
CA HIS A 23 24.02 -23.33 14.96
C HIS A 23 22.89 -22.60 15.69
N PRO A 24 22.74 -21.27 15.45
CA PRO A 24 21.66 -20.50 16.03
C PRO A 24 20.29 -21.01 15.55
N PRO A 25 19.20 -20.65 16.26
CA PRO A 25 17.85 -20.87 15.75
C PRO A 25 17.65 -20.20 14.38
N LEU A 26 16.66 -20.69 13.63
CA LEU A 26 16.30 -20.12 12.31
C LEU A 26 15.95 -18.63 12.39
N VAL A 27 15.36 -18.21 13.52
CA VAL A 27 14.95 -16.83 13.75
C VAL A 27 15.82 -16.22 14.84
N ASP A 28 16.56 -15.19 14.46
CA ASP A 28 17.23 -14.31 15.41
C ASP A 28 16.19 -13.32 15.98
N LEU A 29 15.78 -13.55 17.22
CA LEU A 29 14.79 -12.71 17.91
C LEU A 29 15.39 -11.35 18.35
N ASP A 30 16.71 -11.27 18.52
CA ASP A 30 17.40 -10.07 18.98
C ASP A 30 17.72 -9.13 17.80
N ALA A 31 17.82 -9.67 16.58
CA ALA A 31 17.96 -8.89 15.35
C ALA A 31 16.65 -8.23 14.85
N GLN A 32 15.53 -8.37 15.57
CA GLN A 32 14.25 -7.82 15.16
C GLN A 32 14.20 -6.28 15.24
N SER A 33 13.51 -5.68 14.29
CA SER A 33 13.19 -4.25 14.31
C SER A 33 11.71 -4.04 14.61
N LEU A 34 11.41 -3.14 15.56
CA LEU A 34 10.05 -2.71 15.85
C LEU A 34 9.60 -1.68 14.81
N ILE A 35 8.39 -1.85 14.28
CA ILE A 35 7.90 -1.02 13.18
C ILE A 35 6.99 0.10 13.68
N ILE A 36 7.34 1.34 13.34
CA ILE A 36 6.47 2.51 13.46
C ILE A 36 5.80 2.72 12.10
N GLY A 37 4.53 2.33 12.03
CA GLY A 37 3.70 2.45 10.82
C GLY A 37 2.89 3.74 10.76
N PHE A 38 2.63 4.23 9.56
CA PHE A 38 1.71 5.35 9.32
C PHE A 38 0.88 5.13 8.05
N ASN A 39 -0.21 5.88 7.91
CA ASN A 39 -1.10 5.85 6.76
C ASN A 39 -1.72 7.23 6.50
N GLY A 40 -2.06 7.55 5.25
CA GLY A 40 -2.80 8.77 4.92
C GLY A 40 -1.95 10.04 4.85
N ALA A 41 -0.68 9.96 4.41
CA ALA A 41 0.15 11.16 4.28
C ALA A 41 -0.43 12.16 3.27
N ASN A 42 -1.04 11.68 2.18
CA ASN A 42 -1.71 12.52 1.20
C ASN A 42 -2.87 13.31 1.82
N GLU A 43 -3.75 12.65 2.57
CA GLU A 43 -4.89 13.29 3.21
C GLU A 43 -4.45 14.23 4.35
N MET A 44 -3.41 13.85 5.11
CA MET A 44 -2.81 14.72 6.12
C MET A 44 -2.33 16.05 5.52
N VAL A 45 -1.56 16.02 4.41
CA VAL A 45 -1.09 17.28 3.80
C VAL A 45 -2.19 18.04 3.10
N GLN A 46 -3.16 17.33 2.51
CA GLN A 46 -4.33 17.96 1.91
C GLN A 46 -5.12 18.75 2.96
N TYR A 47 -5.32 18.20 4.15
CA TYR A 47 -6.03 18.88 5.24
C TYR A 47 -5.29 20.16 5.69
N HIS A 48 -3.96 20.11 5.83
CA HIS A 48 -3.18 21.24 6.35
C HIS A 48 -2.87 22.32 5.31
N THR A 49 -2.75 21.95 4.04
CA THR A 49 -2.27 22.86 2.98
C THR A 49 -3.32 23.15 1.91
N GLY A 50 -4.44 22.44 1.92
CA GLY A 50 -5.46 22.45 0.87
C GLY A 50 -5.06 21.70 -0.40
N LYS A 51 -3.88 21.07 -0.44
CA LYS A 51 -3.32 20.39 -1.62
C LYS A 51 -2.72 19.03 -1.27
N GLY A 52 -3.03 18.01 -2.07
CA GLY A 52 -2.43 16.68 -2.00
C GLY A 52 -0.99 16.66 -2.50
N LEU A 53 -0.32 15.52 -2.32
CA LEU A 53 1.11 15.36 -2.64
C LEU A 53 1.42 15.64 -4.11
N HIS A 54 0.51 15.31 -5.02
CA HIS A 54 0.69 15.48 -6.47
C HIS A 54 0.35 16.89 -6.98
N GLU A 55 -0.22 17.75 -6.13
CA GLU A 55 -0.74 19.07 -6.49
C GLU A 55 0.22 20.22 -6.11
N SER A 56 1.12 20.02 -5.14
CA SER A 56 2.04 21.07 -4.69
C SER A 56 3.36 20.54 -4.15
N ASN A 57 4.46 21.17 -4.57
CA ASN A 57 5.77 20.94 -3.98
C ASN A 57 5.82 21.29 -2.48
N ASP A 58 5.01 22.25 -2.03
CA ASP A 58 4.93 22.59 -0.60
C ASP A 58 4.22 21.50 0.21
N ALA A 59 3.23 20.82 -0.37
CA ALA A 59 2.60 19.65 0.25
C ALA A 59 3.62 18.50 0.40
N VAL A 60 4.44 18.25 -0.63
CA VAL A 60 5.54 17.28 -0.56
C VAL A 60 6.55 17.65 0.53
N ARG A 61 7.00 18.92 0.58
CA ARG A 61 7.92 19.41 1.61
C ARG A 61 7.33 19.26 3.02
N PHE A 62 6.05 19.54 3.20
CA PHE A 62 5.37 19.35 4.48
C PHE A 62 5.39 17.87 4.90
N ALA A 63 4.99 16.95 4.02
CA ALA A 63 5.00 15.53 4.33
C ALA A 63 6.40 15.00 4.67
N LEU A 64 7.42 15.46 3.94
CA LEU A 64 8.82 15.10 4.23
C LEU A 64 9.30 15.66 5.58
N ARG A 65 8.90 16.88 5.96
CA ARG A 65 9.21 17.42 7.30
C ARG A 65 8.62 16.56 8.41
N VAL A 66 7.40 16.05 8.24
CA VAL A 66 6.79 15.11 9.18
C VAL A 66 7.60 13.81 9.27
N LEU A 67 8.01 13.23 8.13
CA LEU A 67 8.85 12.02 8.13
C LEU A 67 10.22 12.24 8.76
N VAL A 68 10.85 13.39 8.52
CA VAL A 68 12.14 13.75 9.15
C VAL A 68 11.96 13.87 10.67
N GLU A 69 10.85 14.44 11.13
CA GLU A 69 10.56 14.53 12.57
C GLU A 69 10.26 13.15 13.17
N MET A 70 9.56 12.27 12.46
CA MET A 70 9.38 10.87 12.87
C MET A 70 10.74 10.16 12.99
N GLU A 71 11.67 10.39 12.07
CA GLU A 71 13.02 9.80 12.12
C GLU A 71 13.84 10.35 13.30
N ARG A 72 13.67 11.62 13.64
CA ARG A 72 14.26 12.23 14.84
C ARG A 72 13.76 11.52 16.11
N ILE A 73 12.44 11.36 16.24
CA ILE A 73 11.80 10.67 17.38
C ILE A 73 12.19 9.18 17.43
N ARG A 74 12.28 8.50 16.27
CA ARG A 74 12.74 7.11 16.19
C ARG A 74 14.14 6.95 16.81
N LYS A 75 15.07 7.85 16.49
CA LYS A 75 16.43 7.84 17.08
C LYS A 75 16.41 8.03 18.59
N GLU A 76 15.50 8.84 19.11
CA GLU A 76 15.31 9.01 20.56
C GLU A 76 14.83 7.71 21.20
N TYR A 77 13.84 7.02 20.63
CA TYR A 77 13.37 5.72 21.12
C TYR A 77 14.46 4.65 21.10
N VAL A 78 15.31 4.62 20.07
CA VAL A 78 16.47 3.71 20.02
C VAL A 78 17.42 4.00 21.19
N LYS A 79 17.73 5.28 21.45
CA LYS A 79 18.62 5.69 22.54
C LYS A 79 18.04 5.37 23.92
N GLU A 80 16.75 5.60 24.12
CA GLU A 80 16.08 5.42 25.41
C GLU A 80 15.86 3.95 25.77
N THR A 81 15.51 3.12 24.79
CA THR A 81 15.09 1.74 25.04
C THR A 81 16.18 0.71 24.73
N GLY A 82 17.18 1.07 23.92
CA GLY A 82 18.15 0.13 23.35
C GLY A 82 17.57 -0.81 22.29
N LEU A 83 16.30 -0.63 21.90
CA LEU A 83 15.63 -1.45 20.88
C LEU A 83 15.79 -0.83 19.49
N THR A 84 15.84 -1.67 18.47
CA THR A 84 15.85 -1.22 17.08
C THR A 84 14.44 -0.88 16.62
N PHE A 85 14.26 0.31 16.04
CA PHE A 85 13.02 0.74 15.42
C PHE A 85 13.23 1.07 13.95
N ALA A 86 12.22 0.88 13.12
CA ALA A 86 12.19 1.32 11.73
C ALA A 86 10.83 1.97 11.40
N ILE A 87 10.84 2.99 10.55
CA ILE A 87 9.61 3.59 10.03
C ILE A 87 9.25 2.87 8.74
N ALA A 88 8.00 2.43 8.62
CA ALA A 88 7.55 1.69 7.45
C ALA A 88 6.23 2.22 6.92
N ARG A 89 6.05 2.07 5.60
CA ARG A 89 4.75 2.21 4.97
C ARG A 89 3.92 0.96 5.26
N THR A 90 2.99 1.06 6.21
CA THR A 90 2.09 -0.05 6.54
C THR A 90 1.28 -0.46 5.30
N PRO A 91 1.11 -1.77 5.01
CA PRO A 91 0.22 -2.22 3.94
C PRO A 91 -1.21 -1.70 4.10
N ALA A 92 -1.68 -1.50 5.34
CA ALA A 92 -2.91 -0.79 5.68
C ALA A 92 -4.19 -1.34 5.00
N GLU A 93 -4.23 -2.65 4.69
CA GLU A 93 -5.35 -3.31 4.03
C GLU A 93 -6.69 -3.04 4.72
N SER A 94 -6.73 -3.23 6.04
CA SER A 94 -7.88 -2.89 6.87
C SER A 94 -7.75 -1.51 7.53
N THR A 95 -6.53 -1.04 7.76
CA THR A 95 -6.26 0.20 8.53
C THR A 95 -6.64 1.45 7.76
N ALA A 96 -6.43 1.48 6.44
CA ALA A 96 -6.76 2.62 5.59
C ALA A 96 -8.26 2.99 5.70
N SER A 97 -9.13 1.99 5.51
CA SER A 97 -10.58 2.16 5.66
C SER A 97 -10.98 2.38 7.13
N ARG A 98 -10.29 1.72 8.07
CA ARG A 98 -10.55 1.91 9.52
C ARG A 98 -10.41 3.36 9.93
N PHE A 99 -9.28 3.98 9.60
CA PHE A 99 -8.98 5.35 10.00
C PHE A 99 -9.97 6.31 9.38
N ALA A 100 -10.23 6.19 8.08
CA ALA A 100 -11.22 7.01 7.38
C ALA A 100 -12.62 6.94 8.02
N VAL A 101 -13.11 5.73 8.34
CA VAL A 101 -14.43 5.56 8.98
C VAL A 101 -14.45 6.16 10.39
N LEU A 102 -13.41 5.93 11.20
CA LEU A 102 -13.36 6.47 12.56
C LEU A 102 -13.29 8.00 12.55
N ASP A 103 -12.51 8.59 11.65
CA ASP A 103 -12.42 10.04 11.51
C ASP A 103 -13.73 10.65 11.01
N LEU A 104 -14.46 9.98 10.11
CA LEU A 104 -15.82 10.41 9.73
C LEU A 104 -16.81 10.34 10.90
N MET A 105 -16.63 9.42 11.84
CA MET A 105 -17.48 9.32 13.02
C MET A 105 -17.17 10.40 14.07
N HIS A 106 -15.89 10.66 14.33
CA HIS A 106 -15.45 11.52 15.44
C HIS A 106 -15.16 12.96 15.02
N TYR A 107 -14.73 13.18 13.77
CA TYR A 107 -14.30 14.46 13.22
C TYR A 107 -14.89 14.69 11.81
N PRO A 108 -16.22 14.59 11.62
CA PRO A 108 -16.84 14.60 10.29
C PRO A 108 -16.50 15.86 9.48
N ALA A 109 -16.51 17.04 10.11
CA ALA A 109 -16.25 18.30 9.43
C ALA A 109 -14.83 18.37 8.84
N GLN A 110 -13.86 17.71 9.47
CA GLN A 110 -12.48 17.63 9.00
C GLN A 110 -12.32 16.49 8.00
N ALA A 111 -12.77 15.28 8.38
CA ALA A 111 -12.58 14.08 7.59
C ALA A 111 -13.27 14.15 6.22
N GLU A 112 -14.47 14.74 6.15
CA GLU A 112 -15.22 14.90 4.89
C GLU A 112 -14.47 15.73 3.85
N THR A 113 -13.49 16.55 4.24
CA THR A 113 -12.70 17.36 3.30
C THR A 113 -11.61 16.58 2.57
N VAL A 114 -11.17 15.44 3.10
CA VAL A 114 -9.98 14.72 2.62
C VAL A 114 -10.17 13.23 2.38
N VAL A 115 -11.13 12.58 3.05
CA VAL A 115 -11.40 11.13 2.88
C VAL A 115 -11.72 10.81 1.41
N LYS A 116 -11.12 9.73 0.91
CA LYS A 116 -11.30 9.23 -0.46
C LYS A 116 -12.39 8.17 -0.53
N GLY A 117 -12.84 7.88 -1.75
CA GLY A 117 -13.87 6.89 -2.04
C GLY A 117 -15.30 7.43 -1.94
N ASP A 118 -16.27 6.51 -1.91
CA ASP A 118 -17.69 6.81 -1.94
C ASP A 118 -18.22 7.11 -0.52
N ARG A 119 -18.45 8.39 -0.27
CA ARG A 119 -19.01 8.89 1.01
C ARG A 119 -20.54 8.84 1.02
N ALA A 120 -21.19 8.54 -0.11
CA ALA A 120 -22.64 8.54 -0.17
C ALA A 120 -23.21 7.48 0.77
N ASN A 121 -24.10 7.91 1.66
CA ASN A 121 -24.77 7.05 2.63
C ASN A 121 -23.78 6.25 3.52
N TRP A 122 -22.56 6.74 3.76
CA TRP A 122 -21.54 6.01 4.51
C TRP A 122 -22.02 5.58 5.90
N LYS A 123 -22.84 6.41 6.57
CA LYS A 123 -23.47 6.10 7.86
C LYS A 123 -24.43 4.92 7.76
N LYS A 124 -25.25 4.86 6.70
CA LYS A 124 -26.16 3.74 6.45
C LYS A 124 -25.38 2.45 6.19
N LYS A 125 -24.38 2.51 5.30
CA LYS A 125 -23.48 1.38 5.02
C LYS A 125 -22.77 0.89 6.28
N PHE A 126 -22.33 1.80 7.14
CA PHE A 126 -21.73 1.43 8.43
C PHE A 126 -22.71 0.69 9.35
N MET A 127 -23.98 1.11 9.41
CA MET A 127 -25.00 0.45 10.25
C MET A 127 -25.40 -0.93 9.70
N GLU A 128 -25.42 -1.10 8.37
CA GLU A 128 -25.85 -2.34 7.71
C GLU A 128 -24.72 -3.38 7.59
N GLU A 129 -23.52 -2.94 7.23
CA GLU A 129 -22.40 -3.82 6.86
C GLU A 129 -21.19 -3.67 7.82
N GLY A 130 -21.33 -2.83 8.83
CA GLY A 130 -20.25 -2.51 9.76
C GLY A 130 -19.13 -1.70 9.12
N ARG A 131 -18.02 -1.59 9.85
CA ARG A 131 -16.85 -0.80 9.44
C ARG A 131 -16.23 -1.25 8.11
N THR A 132 -16.26 -2.53 7.80
CA THR A 132 -15.64 -3.09 6.58
C THR A 132 -16.49 -2.88 5.33
N GLY A 133 -17.78 -2.54 5.49
CA GLY A 133 -18.70 -2.27 4.39
C GLY A 133 -18.68 -0.84 3.86
N VAL A 134 -18.00 0.08 4.55
CA VAL A 134 -17.94 1.49 4.14
C VAL A 134 -16.87 1.67 3.04
N PRO A 135 -17.23 2.17 1.84
CA PRO A 135 -16.31 2.29 0.69
C PRO A 135 -15.48 3.57 0.74
N VAL A 136 -14.89 3.86 1.88
CA VAL A 136 -14.02 5.02 2.10
C VAL A 136 -12.66 4.57 2.58
N TYR A 137 -11.62 5.35 2.26
CA TYR A 137 -10.26 4.99 2.61
C TYR A 137 -9.34 6.23 2.67
N TYR A 138 -8.18 6.02 3.28
CA TYR A 138 -7.03 6.92 3.16
C TYR A 138 -5.95 6.29 2.28
N THR A 139 -5.20 7.12 1.59
CA THR A 139 -4.13 6.70 0.70
C THR A 139 -3.01 6.02 1.51
N ASN A 140 -2.46 4.94 0.96
CA ASN A 140 -1.51 4.10 1.67
C ASN A 140 -0.18 4.81 1.99
N GLY A 141 0.14 4.97 3.28
CA GLY A 141 1.40 5.59 3.75
C GLY A 141 1.76 6.89 3.03
N PHE A 142 2.98 6.97 2.47
CA PHE A 142 3.44 8.08 1.60
C PHE A 142 3.30 7.67 0.13
N MET A 143 2.07 7.75 -0.37
CA MET A 143 1.76 7.59 -1.80
C MET A 143 0.96 8.80 -2.25
N ILE A 144 1.10 9.18 -3.51
CA ILE A 144 0.11 10.07 -4.12
C ILE A 144 -1.25 9.36 -4.15
N GLU A 145 -2.32 10.14 -4.17
CA GLU A 145 -3.69 9.64 -4.31
C GLU A 145 -3.81 8.61 -5.45
N HIS A 146 -4.54 7.52 -5.20
CA HIS A 146 -4.65 6.40 -6.14
C HIS A 146 -5.23 6.82 -7.50
N GLY A 147 -6.17 7.77 -7.52
CA GLY A 147 -6.77 8.33 -8.72
C GLY A 147 -6.06 9.55 -9.32
N ALA A 148 -4.88 9.92 -8.80
CA ALA A 148 -4.13 11.05 -9.33
C ALA A 148 -3.71 10.80 -10.78
N ASN A 149 -4.34 11.52 -11.71
CA ASN A 149 -3.95 11.54 -13.12
C ASN A 149 -2.73 12.46 -13.30
N VAL A 150 -1.56 11.92 -12.98
CA VAL A 150 -0.27 12.58 -13.21
C VAL A 150 0.63 11.67 -14.03
N PRO A 151 1.56 12.22 -14.85
CA PRO A 151 2.54 11.41 -15.55
C PRO A 151 3.38 10.55 -14.60
N LEU A 152 3.77 9.34 -15.04
CA LEU A 152 4.48 8.38 -14.20
C LEU A 152 5.81 8.94 -13.65
N HIS A 153 6.55 9.71 -14.46
CA HIS A 153 7.77 10.38 -14.00
C HIS A 153 7.54 11.33 -12.82
N LYS A 154 6.40 12.03 -12.79
CA LYS A 154 6.04 12.93 -11.70
C LYS A 154 5.68 12.14 -10.45
N LYS A 155 4.95 11.02 -10.59
CA LYS A 155 4.69 10.10 -9.47
C LYS A 155 6.00 9.58 -8.88
N ILE A 156 6.91 9.07 -9.72
CA ILE A 156 8.22 8.57 -9.31
C ILE A 156 9.01 9.67 -8.57
N ALA A 157 9.11 10.87 -9.14
CA ALA A 157 9.87 11.98 -8.56
C ALA A 157 9.33 12.46 -7.20
N ILE A 158 8.03 12.24 -6.92
CA ILE A 158 7.40 12.53 -5.63
C ILE A 158 7.65 11.40 -4.64
N GLU A 159 7.32 10.16 -5.01
CA GLU A 159 7.36 9.01 -4.10
C GLU A 159 8.77 8.56 -3.78
N GLU A 160 9.74 8.71 -4.68
CA GLU A 160 11.14 8.37 -4.41
C GLU A 160 11.70 9.11 -3.18
N LYS A 161 11.19 10.31 -2.88
CA LYS A 161 11.71 11.17 -1.80
C LYS A 161 11.51 10.59 -0.42
N CYS A 162 10.53 9.70 -0.24
CA CYS A 162 10.28 9.05 1.05
C CYS A 162 11.09 7.77 1.24
N PHE A 163 11.55 7.11 0.17
CA PHE A 163 12.24 5.82 0.27
C PHE A 163 13.47 5.85 1.20
N PRO A 164 14.37 6.86 1.14
CA PRO A 164 15.51 6.95 2.06
C PRO A 164 15.13 7.11 3.54
N LEU A 165 13.90 7.54 3.82
CA LEU A 165 13.38 7.75 5.19
C LEU A 165 12.59 6.54 5.72
N LEU A 166 12.26 5.56 4.88
CA LEU A 166 11.37 4.44 5.19
C LEU A 166 12.11 3.10 5.20
N SER A 167 13.05 2.94 6.13
CA SER A 167 13.90 1.75 6.27
C SER A 167 13.15 0.47 6.66
N GLY A 168 11.94 0.58 7.21
CA GLY A 168 11.13 -0.56 7.63
C GLY A 168 10.28 -1.18 6.51
N GLY A 169 10.40 -0.64 5.29
CA GLY A 169 9.72 -1.15 4.11
C GLY A 169 8.81 -0.10 3.45
N ASN A 170 8.94 0.00 2.14
CA ASN A 170 8.11 0.84 1.28
C ASN A 170 7.98 0.19 -0.09
N ILE A 171 6.88 0.43 -0.80
CA ILE A 171 6.64 -0.07 -2.15
C ILE A 171 6.03 1.05 -2.99
N MET A 172 6.45 1.21 -4.23
CA MET A 172 5.76 2.04 -5.21
C MET A 172 4.95 1.14 -6.15
N ASN A 173 3.65 1.38 -6.27
CA ASN A 173 2.80 0.63 -7.19
C ASN A 173 2.63 1.38 -8.51
N VAL A 174 2.92 0.71 -9.63
CA VAL A 174 2.61 1.14 -10.99
C VAL A 174 1.48 0.26 -11.51
N PHE A 175 0.26 0.80 -11.51
CA PHE A 175 -0.91 0.11 -12.05
C PHE A 175 -0.94 0.31 -13.57
N LEU A 176 -0.84 -0.78 -14.32
CA LEU A 176 -0.84 -0.76 -15.77
C LEU A 176 -2.28 -0.79 -16.31
N GLY A 177 -2.56 0.07 -17.29
CA GLY A 177 -3.80 0.06 -18.05
C GLY A 177 -3.77 -0.97 -19.17
N GLU A 178 -2.57 -1.27 -19.68
CA GLU A 178 -2.37 -2.28 -20.72
C GLU A 178 -2.48 -3.68 -20.17
N HIS A 179 -3.21 -4.51 -20.92
CA HIS A 179 -3.44 -5.92 -20.62
C HIS A 179 -2.22 -6.81 -20.92
N THR A 180 -1.42 -6.42 -21.91
CA THR A 180 -0.23 -7.14 -22.39
C THR A 180 0.90 -6.12 -22.59
N PRO A 181 1.59 -5.73 -21.52
CA PRO A 181 2.62 -4.70 -21.60
C PRO A 181 3.80 -5.16 -22.45
N ASP A 182 4.35 -4.26 -23.27
CA ASP A 182 5.55 -4.53 -24.07
C ASP A 182 6.77 -4.82 -23.15
N PRO A 183 7.42 -6.00 -23.27
CA PRO A 183 8.56 -6.36 -22.44
C PRO A 183 9.72 -5.36 -22.53
N GLU A 184 9.99 -4.79 -23.71
CA GLU A 184 11.08 -3.83 -23.90
C GLU A 184 10.77 -2.49 -23.22
N ALA A 185 9.52 -2.00 -23.35
CA ALA A 185 9.06 -0.83 -22.61
C ALA A 185 9.15 -1.02 -21.08
N LEU A 186 8.76 -2.20 -20.57
CA LEU A 186 8.91 -2.52 -19.14
C LEU A 186 10.37 -2.60 -18.70
N TYR A 187 11.26 -3.17 -19.53
CA TYR A 187 12.69 -3.21 -19.24
C TYR A 187 13.27 -1.80 -19.18
N SER A 188 12.99 -0.96 -20.17
CA SER A 188 13.41 0.45 -20.17
C SER A 188 12.89 1.20 -18.94
N LEU A 189 11.61 1.02 -18.58
CA LEU A 189 11.04 1.62 -17.37
C LEU A 189 11.75 1.15 -16.09
N THR A 190 12.05 -0.14 -16.02
CA THR A 190 12.77 -0.75 -14.89
C THR A 190 14.16 -0.16 -14.74
N GLU A 191 14.88 0.05 -15.85
CA GLU A 191 16.19 0.70 -15.83
C GLU A 191 16.10 2.17 -15.37
N LYS A 192 15.05 2.90 -15.76
CA LYS A 192 14.85 4.28 -15.32
C LYS A 192 14.51 4.35 -13.83
N ILE A 193 13.61 3.49 -13.33
CA ILE A 193 13.24 3.44 -11.90
C ILE A 193 14.45 3.04 -11.05
N SER A 194 15.28 2.09 -11.49
CA SER A 194 16.45 1.64 -10.72
C SER A 194 17.53 2.72 -10.53
N ARG A 195 17.50 3.79 -11.33
CA ARG A 195 18.37 4.97 -11.19
C ARG A 195 17.81 6.03 -10.23
N THR A 196 16.64 5.79 -9.61
CA THR A 196 16.00 6.67 -8.62
C THR A 196 16.21 6.14 -7.20
N ASN A 197 15.65 6.82 -6.19
CA ASN A 197 15.69 6.32 -4.81
C ASN A 197 14.65 5.22 -4.52
N VAL A 198 13.81 4.83 -5.49
CA VAL A 198 12.79 3.78 -5.31
C VAL A 198 13.46 2.42 -5.16
N GLY A 199 13.48 1.88 -3.94
CA GLY A 199 14.10 0.59 -3.63
C GLY A 199 13.22 -0.63 -3.89
N TYR A 200 11.91 -0.47 -4.03
CA TYR A 200 10.97 -1.56 -4.29
C TYR A 200 9.72 -1.04 -4.99
N TRP A 201 9.37 -1.66 -6.12
CA TRP A 201 8.20 -1.32 -6.90
C TRP A 201 7.52 -2.55 -7.49
N SER A 202 6.30 -2.36 -7.98
CA SER A 202 5.58 -3.38 -8.73
C SER A 202 4.95 -2.80 -10.00
N TYR A 203 4.94 -3.62 -11.04
CA TYR A 203 3.99 -3.48 -12.15
C TYR A 203 2.78 -4.36 -11.83
N THR A 204 1.59 -3.77 -11.85
CA THR A 204 0.34 -4.47 -11.51
C THR A 204 -0.61 -4.40 -12.70
N THR A 205 -1.00 -5.58 -13.18
CA THR A 205 -2.06 -5.78 -14.17
C THR A 205 -3.26 -6.39 -13.45
N ASP A 206 -4.45 -5.84 -13.66
CA ASP A 206 -5.65 -6.50 -13.15
C ASP A 206 -5.97 -7.75 -13.97
N LEU A 207 -6.56 -8.77 -13.34
CA LEU A 207 -6.82 -10.07 -13.95
C LEU A 207 -8.25 -10.53 -13.60
N THR A 208 -8.86 -11.26 -14.53
CA THR A 208 -10.12 -11.98 -14.32
C THR A 208 -9.88 -13.46 -14.59
N ALA A 209 -10.17 -14.32 -13.62
CA ALA A 209 -10.10 -15.77 -13.76
C ALA A 209 -11.52 -16.35 -13.89
N CYS A 210 -11.80 -17.08 -14.98
CA CYS A 210 -13.07 -17.76 -15.14
C CYS A 210 -13.11 -19.07 -14.34
N LYS A 211 -14.12 -19.26 -13.49
CA LYS A 211 -14.27 -20.49 -12.67
C LYS A 211 -14.88 -21.66 -13.44
N GLN A 212 -15.45 -21.39 -14.63
CA GLN A 212 -16.07 -22.41 -15.47
C GLN A 212 -15.09 -23.01 -16.50
N CYS A 213 -14.38 -22.17 -17.26
CA CYS A 213 -13.43 -22.65 -18.29
C CYS A 213 -11.95 -22.55 -17.88
N PHE A 214 -11.66 -22.05 -16.67
CA PHE A 214 -10.33 -21.93 -16.08
C PHE A 214 -9.32 -21.09 -16.88
N GLN A 215 -9.82 -20.25 -17.81
CA GLN A 215 -9.01 -19.29 -18.54
C GLN A 215 -8.82 -17.99 -17.74
N ASN A 216 -7.63 -17.43 -17.84
CA ASN A 216 -7.30 -16.12 -17.29
C ASN A 216 -7.40 -15.05 -18.38
N MET A 217 -7.96 -13.91 -18.01
CA MET A 217 -8.20 -12.78 -18.89
C MET A 217 -7.56 -11.54 -18.27
N PRO A 218 -6.73 -10.81 -19.02
CA PRO A 218 -6.26 -9.51 -18.58
C PRO A 218 -7.41 -8.51 -18.40
N GLY A 219 -7.35 -7.69 -17.36
CA GLY A 219 -8.37 -6.71 -17.02
C GLY A 219 -9.44 -7.23 -16.06
N LEU A 220 -10.34 -6.32 -15.66
CA LEU A 220 -11.49 -6.61 -14.81
C LEU A 220 -12.73 -6.74 -15.70
N HIS A 221 -13.20 -7.96 -15.90
CA HIS A 221 -14.35 -8.29 -16.74
C HIS A 221 -15.44 -8.97 -15.92
N ASP A 222 -16.69 -8.55 -16.07
CA ASP A 222 -17.84 -9.19 -15.41
C ASP A 222 -18.31 -10.46 -16.14
N THR A 223 -17.72 -10.78 -17.29
CA THR A 223 -18.10 -11.93 -18.12
C THR A 223 -16.86 -12.48 -18.82
N CYS A 224 -16.76 -13.80 -18.88
CA CYS A 224 -15.66 -14.46 -19.57
C CYS A 224 -15.80 -14.37 -21.09
N TYR A 225 -14.85 -13.73 -21.79
CA TYR A 225 -14.88 -13.64 -23.25
C TYR A 225 -14.52 -14.96 -23.97
N HIS A 226 -14.13 -16.02 -23.25
CA HIS A 226 -13.88 -17.34 -23.82
C HIS A 226 -15.11 -18.25 -23.83
N CYS A 227 -15.98 -18.15 -22.82
CA CYS A 227 -17.13 -19.06 -22.66
C CYS A 227 -18.45 -18.36 -22.26
N ASN A 228 -18.46 -17.02 -22.19
CA ASN A 228 -19.60 -16.18 -21.77
C ASN A 228 -20.13 -16.45 -20.35
N SER A 229 -19.34 -17.11 -19.49
CA SER A 229 -19.72 -17.32 -18.09
C SER A 229 -19.63 -16.03 -17.28
N HIS A 230 -20.60 -15.82 -16.38
CA HIS A 230 -20.57 -14.77 -15.35
C HIS A 230 -19.87 -15.23 -14.06
N ASP A 231 -19.51 -16.51 -13.96
CA ASP A 231 -18.80 -17.04 -12.79
C ASP A 231 -17.29 -16.78 -12.92
N VAL A 232 -16.91 -15.57 -12.54
CA VAL A 232 -15.55 -15.04 -12.64
C VAL A 232 -15.04 -14.54 -11.29
N GLU A 233 -13.73 -14.57 -11.10
CA GLU A 233 -13.05 -13.97 -9.96
C GLU A 233 -12.09 -12.88 -10.45
N HIS A 234 -12.15 -11.70 -9.84
CA HIS A 234 -11.19 -10.64 -10.11
C HIS A 234 -9.98 -10.75 -9.18
N TYR A 235 -8.79 -10.61 -9.74
CA TYR A 235 -7.53 -10.56 -9.00
C TYR A 235 -6.81 -9.25 -9.31
N SER A 236 -6.33 -8.60 -8.25
CA SER A 236 -5.47 -7.42 -8.37
C SER A 236 -4.48 -7.42 -7.20
N ARG A 237 -3.49 -6.55 -7.25
CA ARG A 237 -2.60 -6.31 -6.11
C ARG A 237 -3.32 -5.42 -5.11
N ILE A 238 -3.63 -5.94 -3.93
CA ILE A 238 -4.32 -5.15 -2.90
C ILE A 238 -3.40 -4.05 -2.39
N THR A 239 -2.21 -4.43 -1.93
CA THR A 239 -1.21 -3.51 -1.38
C THR A 239 0.19 -3.93 -1.81
N GLY A 240 0.58 -5.17 -1.51
CA GLY A 240 1.89 -5.75 -1.82
C GLY A 240 1.84 -7.10 -2.53
N TYR A 241 0.69 -7.80 -2.57
CA TYR A 241 0.53 -9.11 -3.22
C TYR A 241 -0.83 -9.22 -3.94
N TYR A 242 -0.97 -10.19 -4.85
CA TYR A 242 -2.22 -10.47 -5.56
C TYR A 242 -3.21 -11.22 -4.67
N GLN A 243 -4.46 -10.78 -4.68
CA GLN A 243 -5.54 -11.41 -3.96
C GLN A 243 -6.85 -11.28 -4.74
N ALA A 244 -7.76 -12.23 -4.55
CA ALA A 244 -9.13 -12.13 -5.04
C ALA A 244 -9.83 -10.90 -4.45
N VAL A 245 -10.39 -10.06 -5.31
CA VAL A 245 -11.05 -8.78 -4.96
C VAL A 245 -12.32 -9.01 -4.15
N SER A 246 -12.99 -10.16 -4.33
CA SER A 246 -14.13 -10.56 -3.51
C SER A 246 -13.80 -10.66 -2.01
N GLY A 247 -12.54 -10.93 -1.66
CA GLY A 247 -12.07 -10.97 -0.27
C GLY A 247 -11.68 -9.61 0.31
N TRP A 248 -11.74 -8.53 -0.47
CA TRP A 248 -11.34 -7.20 -0.02
C TRP A 248 -12.47 -6.51 0.74
N ASN A 249 -12.13 -5.63 1.68
CA ASN A 249 -13.14 -4.73 2.28
C ASN A 249 -13.61 -3.67 1.27
N SER A 250 -14.77 -3.06 1.51
CA SER A 250 -15.38 -2.11 0.58
C SER A 250 -14.50 -0.89 0.30
N GLY A 251 -13.68 -0.45 1.26
CA GLY A 251 -12.72 0.65 1.04
C GLY A 251 -11.64 0.28 0.03
N LYS A 252 -11.09 -0.95 0.08
CA LYS A 252 -10.12 -1.43 -0.91
C LYS A 252 -10.75 -1.74 -2.27
N GLN A 253 -11.99 -2.21 -2.29
CA GLN A 253 -12.74 -2.34 -3.54
C GLN A 253 -13.00 -0.97 -4.19
N GLN A 254 -13.28 0.07 -3.39
CA GLN A 254 -13.41 1.42 -3.90
C GLN A 254 -12.06 1.98 -4.39
N GLU A 255 -10.98 1.76 -3.65
CA GLU A 255 -9.62 2.11 -4.10
C GLU A 255 -9.31 1.50 -5.47
N LEU A 256 -9.65 0.23 -5.72
CA LEU A 256 -9.45 -0.43 -7.01
C LEU A 256 -10.16 0.30 -8.16
N LYS A 257 -11.37 0.79 -7.92
CA LYS A 257 -12.17 1.57 -8.88
C LYS A 257 -11.53 2.92 -9.14
N ASP A 258 -10.99 3.55 -8.09
CA ASP A 258 -10.42 4.89 -8.17
C ASP A 258 -9.01 4.91 -8.78
N ARG A 259 -8.30 3.77 -8.84
CA ARG A 259 -6.91 3.70 -9.35
C ARG A 259 -6.77 4.26 -10.76
N TYR A 260 -5.88 5.24 -10.89
CA TYR A 260 -5.34 5.65 -12.18
C TYR A 260 -4.41 4.56 -12.72
N ARG A 261 -4.62 4.18 -13.98
CA ARG A 261 -3.87 3.13 -14.68
C ARG A 261 -3.06 3.75 -15.81
N TYR A 262 -1.75 3.50 -15.79
CA TYR A 262 -0.78 4.06 -16.75
C TYR A 262 -0.76 3.24 -18.04
N GLN A 263 -0.79 3.91 -19.18
CA GLN A 263 -0.46 3.29 -20.47
C GLN A 263 1.06 3.35 -20.67
N LEU A 264 1.68 2.31 -21.25
CA LEU A 264 3.13 2.29 -21.43
C LEU A 264 3.59 3.25 -22.54
N GLU A 265 2.69 3.69 -23.42
CA GLU A 265 2.97 4.78 -24.36
C GLU A 265 3.44 6.08 -23.65
N ASP A 266 2.97 6.30 -22.42
CA ASP A 266 3.38 7.42 -21.56
C ASP A 266 4.84 7.34 -21.08
N VAL A 267 5.52 6.20 -21.29
CA VAL A 267 6.89 5.92 -20.83
C VAL A 267 7.95 6.42 -21.80
N SER A 268 7.58 6.70 -23.05
CA SER A 268 8.47 7.28 -24.07
C SER A 268 9.02 8.67 -23.70
N LYS A 269 8.43 9.34 -22.69
CA LYS A 269 8.79 10.69 -22.20
C LYS A 269 9.51 10.70 -20.84
N LEU A 270 9.83 9.52 -20.29
CA LEU A 270 10.59 9.36 -19.04
C LEU A 270 12.09 9.56 -19.23
#